data_AF-A0A932BNJ8-F1
#
_entry.id   AF-A0A932BNJ8-F1
#
_cell.length_a   1.000
_cell.length_b   1.000
_cell.length_c   1.000
_cell.angle_alpha   90.00
_cell.angle_beta   90.00
_cell.angle_gamma   90.00
#
_symmetry.space_group_name_H-M   'P 1'
#
loop_
_entity.id
_entity.type
_entity.pdbx_description
1 polymer ?
#
loop_
_entity_poly.entity_id
_entity_poly.type
_entity_poly.pdbx_seq_one_letter_code
_entity_poly.pdbx_strand_id
1 'polypeptide(L)'
;MSLAIFENFLKFAEGAVRSKADLPATIDVVEFENALVNYGVVLLHSHMEQCMRRSMDARLSRCLDPQALAFAIDKRKETTGRIGIEYLTKSLGRFSDGYKNGFKAHLKASGLGTSWDSVVNQRHTVAHEGLPASLTLADLRLYYEHIRKVLGFFCDGLCLTSAEVEGISTLIVQVIAPSPPGHEGRAGLSGACTTPRP
;
A
#
# COMPACT_ATOMS: atom_id res chain seq x y z
N MET A 1 8.15 2.20 10.15
CA MET A 1 7.61 1.07 10.93
C MET A 1 7.39 -0.11 9.98
N SER A 2 7.91 -1.30 10.29
CA SER A 2 7.74 -2.49 9.45
C SER A 2 6.38 -3.16 9.69
N LEU A 3 5.89 -3.93 8.71
CA LEU A 3 4.68 -4.76 8.88
C LEU A 3 4.82 -5.73 10.07
N ALA A 4 6.05 -6.10 10.47
CA ALA A 4 6.31 -6.99 11.60
C ALA A 4 5.93 -6.33 12.93
N ILE A 5 6.10 -5.00 13.03
CA ILE A 5 5.62 -4.24 14.19
C ILE A 5 4.09 -4.29 14.25
N PHE A 6 3.41 -4.19 13.11
CA PHE A 6 1.96 -4.30 13.06
C PHE A 6 1.47 -5.72 13.42
N GLU A 7 2.15 -6.75 12.93
CA GLU A 7 1.84 -8.14 13.29
C GLU A 7 2.03 -8.40 14.78
N ASN A 8 3.11 -7.86 15.37
CA ASN A 8 3.34 -7.93 16.81
C ASN A 8 2.26 -7.17 17.60
N PHE A 9 1.82 -6.02 17.09
CA PHE A 9 0.68 -5.29 17.64
C PHE A 9 -0.60 -6.15 17.61
N LEU A 10 -0.92 -6.80 16.49
CA LEU A 10 -2.09 -7.68 16.40
C LEU A 10 -2.00 -8.83 17.42
N LYS A 11 -0.84 -9.50 17.52
CA LYS A 11 -0.60 -10.57 18.50
C LYS A 11 -0.80 -10.08 19.93
N PHE A 12 -0.27 -8.90 20.24
CA PHE A 12 -0.45 -8.25 21.54
C PHE A 12 -1.93 -7.95 21.81
N ALA A 13 -2.62 -7.29 20.88
CA ALA A 13 -4.03 -6.92 21.02
C ALA A 13 -4.91 -8.15 21.25
N GLU A 14 -4.70 -9.23 20.49
CA GLU A 14 -5.43 -10.48 20.66
C GLU A 14 -5.13 -11.20 21.97
N GLY A 15 -3.87 -11.12 22.43
CA GLY A 15 -3.48 -11.61 23.75
C GLY A 15 -4.19 -10.82 24.86
N ALA A 16 -4.22 -9.50 24.74
CA ALA A 16 -4.84 -8.60 25.71
C ALA A 16 -6.36 -8.81 25.80
N VAL A 17 -7.06 -8.90 24.65
CA VAL A 17 -8.51 -9.16 24.60
C VAL A 17 -8.85 -10.56 25.14
N ARG A 18 -8.02 -11.58 24.90
CA ARG A 18 -8.22 -12.93 25.46
C ARG A 18 -8.00 -12.98 26.97
N SER A 19 -7.08 -12.16 27.49
CA SER A 19 -6.78 -12.07 28.93
C SER A 19 -7.76 -11.16 29.68
N LYS A 20 -8.97 -10.97 29.14
CA LYS A 20 -10.01 -10.10 29.73
C LYS A 20 -10.38 -10.43 31.17
N ALA A 21 -10.22 -11.69 31.59
CA ALA A 21 -10.50 -12.13 32.95
C ALA A 21 -9.51 -11.53 33.97
N ASP A 22 -8.34 -11.09 33.50
CA ASP A 22 -7.27 -10.52 34.31
C ASP A 22 -7.28 -8.98 34.30
N LEU A 23 -8.18 -8.36 33.53
CA LEU A 23 -8.31 -6.90 33.52
C LEU A 23 -8.97 -6.41 34.82
N PRO A 24 -8.51 -5.28 35.39
CA PRO A 24 -9.21 -4.63 36.49
C PRO A 24 -10.69 -4.40 36.15
N ALA A 25 -11.59 -4.66 37.09
CA ALA A 25 -13.05 -4.53 36.90
C ALA A 25 -13.50 -3.12 36.47
N THR A 26 -12.63 -2.12 36.58
CA THR A 26 -12.84 -0.73 36.14
C THR A 26 -12.65 -0.54 34.64
N ILE A 27 -12.08 -1.50 33.91
CA ILE A 27 -11.86 -1.42 32.46
C ILE A 27 -13.02 -2.11 31.75
N ASP A 28 -13.79 -1.35 30.97
CA ASP A 28 -14.78 -1.91 30.09
C ASP A 28 -14.10 -2.63 28.90
N VAL A 29 -14.47 -3.89 28.67
CA VAL A 29 -13.82 -4.75 27.67
C VAL A 29 -14.09 -4.26 26.25
N VAL A 30 -15.28 -3.72 26.00
CA VAL A 30 -15.66 -3.20 24.68
C VAL A 30 -14.92 -1.91 24.39
N GLU A 31 -14.83 -1.00 25.37
CA GLU A 31 -14.03 0.22 25.27
C GLU A 31 -12.55 -0.10 25.05
N PHE A 32 -12.02 -1.10 25.77
CA PHE A 32 -10.64 -1.55 25.60
C PHE A 32 -10.37 -2.11 24.20
N GLU A 33 -11.23 -2.99 23.68
CA GLU A 33 -11.08 -3.52 22.32
C GLU A 33 -11.19 -2.40 21.28
N ASN A 34 -12.16 -1.49 21.43
CA ASN A 34 -12.32 -0.33 20.55
C ASN A 34 -11.07 0.55 20.54
N ALA A 35 -10.45 0.80 21.70
CA ALA A 35 -9.22 1.56 21.80
C ALA A 35 -8.06 0.89 21.04
N LEU A 36 -7.91 -0.44 21.20
CA LEU A 36 -6.92 -1.22 20.45
C LEU A 36 -7.18 -1.16 18.94
N VAL A 37 -8.42 -1.36 18.51
CA VAL A 37 -8.80 -1.29 17.09
C VAL A 37 -8.52 0.10 16.52
N ASN A 38 -8.93 1.18 17.19
CA ASN A 38 -8.69 2.54 16.77
C ASN A 38 -7.20 2.83 16.56
N TYR A 39 -6.37 2.43 17.53
CA TYR A 39 -4.93 2.54 17.43
C TYR A 39 -4.39 1.73 16.25
N GLY A 40 -4.85 0.50 16.10
CA GLY A 40 -4.48 -0.39 15.01
C GLY A 40 -4.83 0.15 13.62
N VAL A 41 -5.99 0.76 13.44
CA VAL A 41 -6.39 1.40 12.18
C VAL A 41 -5.42 2.51 11.80
N VAL A 42 -5.09 3.40 12.75
CA VAL A 42 -4.15 4.51 12.52
C VAL A 42 -2.75 3.97 12.21
N LEU A 43 -2.32 2.93 12.92
CA LEU A 43 -1.03 2.28 12.76
C LEU A 43 -0.91 1.63 11.37
N LEU A 44 -1.94 0.88 10.95
CA LEU A 44 -2.00 0.21 9.65
C LEU A 44 -1.99 1.23 8.51
N HIS A 45 -2.79 2.29 8.62
CA HIS A 45 -2.83 3.37 7.64
C HIS A 45 -1.49 4.08 7.50
N SER A 46 -0.85 4.46 8.61
CA SER A 46 0.48 5.08 8.60
C SER A 46 1.51 4.17 7.94
N HIS A 47 1.39 2.86 8.18
CA HIS A 47 2.25 1.88 7.55
C HIS A 47 2.04 1.78 6.02
N MET A 48 0.79 1.75 5.56
CA MET A 48 0.44 1.77 4.14
C MET A 48 1.10 2.97 3.43
N GLU A 49 0.94 4.17 3.99
CA GLU A 49 1.56 5.40 3.48
C GLU A 49 3.08 5.30 3.34
N GLN A 50 3.74 4.77 4.37
CA GLN A 50 5.20 4.60 4.38
C GLN A 50 5.64 3.62 3.30
N CYS A 51 4.94 2.49 3.16
CA CYS A 51 5.26 1.50 2.14
C CYS A 51 5.13 2.08 0.74
N MET A 52 4.00 2.70 0.39
CA MET A 52 3.85 3.29 -0.95
C MET A 52 4.89 4.37 -1.23
N ARG A 53 5.20 5.22 -0.23
CA ARG A 53 6.25 6.24 -0.38
C ARG A 53 7.58 5.59 -0.70
N ARG A 54 8.00 4.58 0.09
CA ARG A 54 9.26 3.88 -0.13
C ARG A 54 9.29 3.09 -1.45
N SER A 55 8.17 2.52 -1.89
CA SER A 55 8.06 1.86 -3.20
C SER A 55 8.29 2.83 -4.35
N MET A 56 7.66 4.02 -4.28
CA MET A 56 7.91 5.08 -5.25
C MET A 56 9.35 5.55 -5.21
N ASP A 57 9.93 5.72 -4.01
CA ASP A 57 11.32 6.17 -3.84
C ASP A 57 12.32 5.18 -4.43
N ALA A 58 12.11 3.89 -4.18
CA ALA A 58 12.90 2.81 -4.78
C ALA A 58 12.83 2.90 -6.32
N ARG A 59 11.63 3.04 -6.89
CA ARG A 59 11.48 3.16 -8.35
C ARG A 59 12.16 4.41 -8.92
N LEU A 60 12.00 5.55 -8.25
CA LEU A 60 12.55 6.84 -8.66
C LEU A 60 14.06 6.90 -8.51
N SER A 61 14.67 6.15 -7.58
CA SER A 61 16.13 6.08 -7.43
C SER A 61 16.85 5.56 -8.68
N ARG A 62 16.11 4.87 -9.57
CA ARG A 62 16.61 4.40 -10.87
C ARG A 62 16.58 5.48 -11.96
N CYS A 63 16.03 6.66 -11.68
CA CYS A 63 15.97 7.77 -12.62
C CYS A 63 17.35 8.44 -12.70
N LEU A 64 17.98 8.34 -13.87
CA LEU A 64 19.30 8.94 -14.12
C LEU A 64 19.23 10.46 -14.38
N ASP A 65 18.06 10.97 -14.78
CA ASP A 65 17.83 12.39 -14.99
C ASP A 65 17.49 13.09 -13.66
N PRO A 66 18.34 14.01 -13.17
CA PRO A 66 18.11 14.73 -11.92
C PRO A 66 16.89 15.66 -11.96
N GLN A 67 16.56 16.25 -13.11
CA GLN A 67 15.42 17.17 -13.24
C GLN A 67 14.11 16.39 -13.23
N ALA A 68 14.05 15.29 -13.98
CA ALA A 68 12.90 14.38 -13.95
C ALA A 68 12.71 13.77 -12.55
N LEU A 69 13.80 13.43 -11.86
CA LEU A 69 13.77 12.96 -10.48
C LEU A 69 13.20 14.02 -9.52
N ALA A 70 13.68 15.27 -9.60
CA ALA A 70 13.19 16.36 -8.76
C ALA A 70 11.69 16.62 -8.98
N PHE A 71 11.24 16.65 -10.23
CA PHE A 71 9.83 16.77 -10.58
C PHE A 71 9.00 15.60 -10.03
N ALA A 72 9.48 14.37 -10.18
CA ALA A 72 8.77 13.18 -9.69
C ALA A 72 8.69 13.15 -8.16
N ILE A 73 9.74 13.56 -7.45
CA ILE A 73 9.76 13.71 -5.99
C ILE A 73 8.73 14.74 -5.53
N ASP A 74 8.60 15.85 -6.26
CA ASP A 74 7.60 16.88 -5.97
C ASP A 74 6.17 16.34 -6.15
N LYS A 75 5.90 15.66 -7.27
CA LYS A 75 4.60 14.98 -7.51
C LYS A 75 4.30 13.86 -6.54
N ARG A 76 5.32 13.19 -6.00
CA ARG A 76 5.18 12.23 -4.90
C ARG A 76 4.74 12.94 -3.62
N LYS A 77 5.31 14.10 -3.27
CA LYS A 77 4.91 14.87 -2.08
C LYS A 77 3.43 15.26 -2.13
N GLU A 78 2.94 15.70 -3.29
CA GLU A 78 1.52 16.03 -3.52
C GLU A 78 0.57 14.83 -3.35
N THR A 79 1.07 13.60 -3.52
CA THR A 79 0.27 12.37 -3.46
C THR A 79 0.36 11.66 -2.11
N THR A 80 1.40 11.91 -1.32
CA THR A 80 1.48 11.44 0.07
C THR A 80 0.38 12.03 0.94
N GLY A 81 -0.38 11.16 1.62
CA GLY A 81 -1.59 11.51 2.37
C GLY A 81 -2.89 11.24 1.60
N ARG A 82 -2.82 10.94 0.29
CA ARG A 82 -3.97 10.55 -0.54
C ARG A 82 -3.78 9.12 -1.01
N ILE A 83 -4.18 8.18 -0.17
CA ILE A 83 -3.88 6.77 -0.39
C ILE A 83 -5.06 5.92 -0.83
N GLY A 84 -6.21 6.50 -1.19
CA GLY A 84 -7.34 5.74 -1.71
C GLY A 84 -6.98 4.96 -2.98
N ILE A 85 -7.64 3.84 -3.26
CA ILE A 85 -7.38 2.97 -4.43
C ILE A 85 -7.34 3.76 -5.75
N GLU A 86 -8.22 4.75 -5.89
CA GLU A 86 -8.26 5.62 -7.07
C GLU A 86 -6.92 6.37 -7.27
N TYR A 87 -6.31 6.85 -6.19
CA TYR A 87 -5.02 7.53 -6.24
C TYR A 87 -3.88 6.57 -6.57
N LEU A 88 -3.85 5.36 -6.00
CA LEU A 88 -2.86 4.34 -6.39
C LEU A 88 -2.95 4.05 -7.89
N THR A 89 -4.17 3.87 -8.38
CA THR A 89 -4.43 3.56 -9.78
C THR A 89 -4.01 4.70 -10.71
N LYS A 90 -4.27 5.96 -10.32
CA LYS A 90 -3.80 7.14 -11.04
C LYS A 90 -2.27 7.23 -11.04
N SER A 91 -1.63 6.97 -9.90
CA SER A 91 -0.17 6.98 -9.77
C SER A 91 0.49 5.93 -10.66
N LEU A 92 -0.03 4.70 -10.70
CA LEU A 92 0.45 3.67 -11.63
C LEU A 92 0.25 4.07 -13.09
N GLY A 93 -0.87 4.72 -13.42
CA GLY A 93 -1.14 5.23 -14.77
C GLY A 93 -0.13 6.28 -15.26
N ARG A 94 0.55 6.99 -14.35
CA ARG A 94 1.63 7.92 -14.72
C ARG A 94 2.88 7.20 -15.23
N PHE A 95 3.06 5.93 -14.87
CA PHE A 95 4.15 5.10 -15.37
C PHE A 95 3.74 4.36 -16.65
N SER A 96 2.54 3.78 -16.68
CA SER A 96 1.96 3.14 -17.87
C SER A 96 0.47 2.83 -17.67
N ASP A 97 -0.34 2.99 -18.71
CA ASP A 97 -1.74 2.52 -18.71
C ASP A 97 -1.84 1.00 -18.53
N GLY A 98 -0.82 0.24 -18.95
CA GLY A 98 -0.75 -1.20 -18.71
C GLY A 98 -0.75 -1.55 -17.22
N TYR A 99 0.05 -0.84 -16.41
CA TYR A 99 0.12 -1.04 -14.96
C TYR A 99 -1.19 -0.67 -14.27
N LYS A 100 -1.77 0.47 -14.68
CA LYS A 100 -3.09 0.90 -14.21
C LYS A 100 -4.17 -0.15 -14.48
N ASN A 101 -4.23 -0.68 -15.70
CA ASN A 101 -5.25 -1.64 -16.10
C ASN A 101 -5.03 -3.01 -15.44
N GLY A 102 -3.78 -3.47 -15.33
CA GLY A 102 -3.44 -4.71 -14.62
C GLY A 102 -3.81 -4.64 -13.14
N PHE A 103 -3.48 -3.53 -12.47
CA PHE A 103 -3.83 -3.32 -11.07
C PHE A 103 -5.36 -3.27 -10.85
N LYS A 104 -6.11 -2.55 -11.70
CA LYS A 104 -7.58 -2.53 -11.65
C LYS A 104 -8.19 -3.92 -11.84
N ALA A 105 -7.71 -4.67 -12.83
CA ALA A 105 -8.19 -6.02 -13.10
C ALA A 105 -7.93 -6.94 -11.90
N HIS A 106 -6.75 -6.82 -11.29
CA HIS A 106 -6.39 -7.58 -10.09
C HIS A 106 -7.30 -7.25 -8.90
N LEU A 107 -7.49 -5.95 -8.59
CA LEU A 107 -8.35 -5.53 -7.48
C LEU A 107 -9.80 -6.01 -7.68
N LYS A 108 -10.30 -5.97 -8.92
CA LYS A 108 -11.63 -6.48 -9.26
C LYS A 108 -11.74 -7.98 -9.06
N ALA A 109 -10.73 -8.75 -9.49
CA ALA A 109 -10.74 -10.21 -9.37
C ALA A 109 -10.60 -10.69 -7.92
N SER A 110 -9.84 -9.97 -7.10
CA SER A 110 -9.50 -10.37 -5.74
C SER A 110 -10.44 -9.82 -4.66
N GLY A 111 -11.23 -8.78 -4.97
CA GLY A 111 -12.10 -8.11 -3.99
C GLY A 111 -11.36 -7.34 -2.90
N LEU A 112 -10.03 -7.20 -3.00
CA LEU A 112 -9.19 -6.59 -1.95
C LEU A 112 -9.37 -5.08 -1.81
N GLY A 113 -9.92 -4.41 -2.84
CA GLY A 113 -10.16 -2.97 -2.83
C GLY A 113 -11.06 -2.52 -1.67
N THR A 114 -12.06 -3.33 -1.30
CA THR A 114 -12.98 -3.01 -0.20
C THR A 114 -12.26 -2.93 1.15
N SER A 115 -11.32 -3.83 1.43
CA SER A 115 -10.55 -3.79 2.68
C SER A 115 -9.62 -2.59 2.74
N TRP A 116 -9.02 -2.23 1.60
CA TRP A 116 -8.20 -1.02 1.50
C TRP A 116 -9.00 0.24 1.81
N ASP A 117 -10.13 0.43 1.11
CA ASP A 117 -10.98 1.60 1.29
C ASP A 117 -11.58 1.63 2.71
N SER A 118 -11.88 0.46 3.28
CA SER A 118 -12.32 0.35 4.67
C SER A 118 -11.30 0.91 5.64
N VAL A 119 -10.01 0.53 5.55
CA VAL A 119 -8.98 1.08 6.46
C VAL A 119 -8.80 2.59 6.28
N VAL A 120 -8.87 3.09 5.06
CA VAL A 120 -8.78 4.54 4.77
C VAL A 120 -9.95 5.30 5.41
N ASN A 121 -11.17 4.82 5.21
CA ASN A 121 -12.38 5.44 5.77
C ASN A 121 -12.38 5.39 7.31
N GLN A 122 -12.00 4.26 7.88
CA GLN A 122 -11.97 4.06 9.33
C GLN A 122 -10.90 4.94 9.99
N ARG A 123 -9.75 5.13 9.33
CA ARG A 123 -8.75 6.10 9.78
C ARG A 123 -9.31 7.52 9.75
N HIS A 124 -10.13 7.87 8.76
CA HIS A 124 -10.79 9.17 8.72
C HIS A 124 -11.74 9.35 9.91
N THR A 125 -12.62 8.39 10.14
CA THR A 125 -13.54 8.36 11.29
C THR A 125 -12.80 8.49 12.63
N VAL A 126 -11.77 7.69 12.86
CA VAL A 126 -10.99 7.75 14.11
C VAL A 126 -10.21 9.05 14.27
N ALA A 127 -9.47 9.47 13.24
CA ALA A 127 -8.52 10.57 13.37
C ALA A 127 -9.14 11.97 13.20
N HIS A 128 -10.25 12.09 12.48
CA HIS A 128 -10.88 13.38 12.19
C HIS A 128 -12.24 13.56 12.87
N GLU A 129 -13.02 12.50 13.02
CA GLU A 129 -14.35 12.59 13.66
C GLU A 129 -14.28 12.25 15.16
N GLY A 130 -13.17 11.66 15.62
CA GLY A 130 -13.01 11.21 17.00
C GLY A 130 -13.96 10.07 17.37
N LEU A 131 -14.54 9.40 16.37
CA LEU A 131 -15.49 8.32 16.55
C LEU A 131 -14.76 6.96 16.54
N PRO A 132 -15.24 5.96 17.30
CA PRO A 132 -14.69 4.62 17.24
C PRO A 132 -14.80 4.03 15.84
N ALA A 133 -13.79 3.28 15.42
CA ALA A 133 -13.84 2.51 14.20
C ALA A 133 -14.97 1.47 14.30
N SER A 134 -15.75 1.32 13.23
CA SER A 134 -16.81 0.32 13.14
C SER A 134 -16.30 -1.04 12.63
N LEU A 135 -15.20 -1.52 13.21
CA LEU A 135 -14.58 -2.79 12.88
C LEU A 135 -14.07 -3.53 14.12
N THR A 136 -13.98 -4.85 14.01
CA THR A 136 -13.46 -5.72 15.07
C THR A 136 -11.95 -5.94 14.92
N LEU A 137 -11.31 -6.48 15.95
CA LEU A 137 -9.89 -6.88 15.85
C LEU A 137 -9.67 -7.96 14.77
N ALA A 138 -10.67 -8.82 14.55
CA ALA A 138 -10.63 -9.83 13.49
C ALA A 138 -10.66 -9.20 12.09
N ASP A 139 -11.51 -8.18 11.89
CA ASP A 139 -11.54 -7.41 10.64
C ASP A 139 -10.19 -6.72 10.38
N LEU A 140 -9.59 -6.13 11.43
CA LEU A 140 -8.29 -5.47 11.31
C LEU A 140 -7.19 -6.44 10.87
N ARG A 141 -7.18 -7.68 11.40
CA ARG A 141 -6.26 -8.74 10.95
C ARG A 141 -6.51 -9.13 9.49
N LEU A 142 -7.77 -9.30 9.10
CA LEU A 142 -8.11 -9.61 7.71
C LEU A 142 -7.65 -8.50 6.76
N TYR A 143 -7.89 -7.24 7.14
CA TYR A 143 -7.50 -6.08 6.36
C TYR A 143 -5.99 -5.97 6.23
N TYR A 144 -5.24 -6.26 7.29
CA TYR A 144 -3.78 -6.35 7.23
C TYR A 144 -3.30 -7.32 6.16
N GLU A 145 -3.83 -8.55 6.13
CA GLU A 145 -3.46 -9.54 5.10
C GLU A 145 -3.85 -9.10 3.68
N HIS A 146 -5.00 -8.45 3.53
CA HIS A 146 -5.44 -7.92 2.24
C HIS A 146 -4.56 -6.76 1.76
N ILE A 147 -4.21 -5.84 2.66
CA ILE A 147 -3.34 -4.70 2.36
C ILE A 147 -1.95 -5.15 1.95
N ARG A 148 -1.39 -6.19 2.58
CA ARG A 148 -0.10 -6.78 2.19
C ARG A 148 -0.10 -7.19 0.72
N LYS A 149 -1.18 -7.84 0.27
CA LYS A 149 -1.35 -8.25 -1.13
C LYS A 149 -1.44 -7.04 -2.05
N VAL A 150 -2.26 -6.04 -1.72
CA VAL A 150 -2.39 -4.81 -2.51
C VAL A 150 -1.05 -4.08 -2.65
N LEU A 151 -0.29 -3.96 -1.55
CA LEU A 151 1.06 -3.37 -1.57
C LEU A 151 2.05 -4.20 -2.40
N GLY A 152 1.94 -5.52 -2.37
CA GLY A 152 2.69 -6.42 -3.25
C GLY A 152 2.46 -6.08 -4.72
N PHE A 153 1.20 -6.03 -5.15
CA PHE A 153 0.87 -5.65 -6.54
C PHE A 153 1.30 -4.26 -6.92
N PHE A 154 1.25 -3.31 -5.98
CA PHE A 154 1.76 -1.98 -6.22
C PHE A 154 3.26 -1.99 -6.48
N CYS A 155 4.03 -2.76 -5.70
CA CYS A 155 5.48 -2.92 -5.92
C CYS A 155 5.78 -3.63 -7.25
N ASP A 156 5.02 -4.65 -7.60
CA ASP A 156 5.15 -5.37 -8.88
C ASP A 156 4.83 -4.46 -10.07
N GLY A 157 3.77 -3.65 -9.95
CA GLY A 157 3.40 -2.65 -10.95
C GLY A 157 4.45 -1.54 -11.12
N LEU A 158 5.27 -1.30 -10.11
CA LEU A 158 6.44 -0.42 -10.20
C LEU A 158 7.70 -1.16 -10.66
N CYS A 159 7.63 -2.47 -10.90
CA CYS A 159 8.74 -3.35 -11.26
C CYS A 159 9.89 -3.30 -10.24
N LEU A 160 9.55 -3.32 -8.95
CA LEU A 160 10.54 -3.41 -7.88
C LEU A 160 11.14 -4.82 -7.83
N THR A 161 12.43 -4.90 -7.56
CA THR A 161 13.13 -6.17 -7.32
C THR A 161 12.79 -6.71 -5.93
N SER A 162 12.98 -8.01 -5.72
CA SER A 162 12.75 -8.63 -4.40
C SER A 162 13.57 -7.96 -3.29
N ALA A 163 14.81 -7.51 -3.59
CA ALA A 163 15.67 -6.80 -2.64
C ALA A 163 15.11 -5.43 -2.25
N GLU A 164 14.56 -4.67 -3.22
CA GLU A 164 13.90 -3.39 -2.90
C GLU A 164 12.62 -3.61 -2.10
N VAL A 165 11.82 -4.62 -2.44
CA VAL A 165 10.61 -4.97 -1.70
C VAL A 165 10.94 -5.37 -0.26
N GLU A 166 11.98 -6.16 -0.04
CA GLU A 166 12.47 -6.55 1.28
C GLU A 166 12.90 -5.31 2.10
N GLY A 167 13.60 -4.36 1.47
CA GLY A 167 13.99 -3.09 2.10
C GLY A 167 12.81 -2.16 2.43
N ILE A 168 11.68 -2.30 1.71
CA ILE A 168 10.44 -1.57 2.01
C ILE A 168 9.75 -2.21 3.21
N SER A 169 9.53 -3.53 3.13
CA SER A 169 8.91 -4.31 4.20
C SER A 169 9.08 -5.81 3.97
N THR A 170 9.71 -6.49 4.94
CA THR A 170 9.97 -7.94 4.93
C THR A 170 8.72 -8.82 4.89
N LEU A 171 7.53 -8.24 5.09
CA LEU A 171 6.26 -8.98 5.05
C LEU A 171 5.38 -8.63 3.85
N ILE A 172 5.81 -7.77 2.91
CA ILE A 172 5.10 -7.67 1.63
C ILE A 172 5.34 -8.99 0.91
N VAL A 173 4.29 -9.80 0.80
CA VAL A 173 4.39 -11.11 0.17
C VAL A 173 4.53 -10.89 -1.34
N GLN A 174 5.59 -11.41 -1.94
CA GLN A 174 5.62 -11.61 -3.39
C GLN A 174 4.68 -12.76 -3.74
N VAL A 175 3.48 -12.42 -4.21
CA VAL A 175 2.64 -13.32 -5.01
C VAL A 175 2.10 -12.41 -6.11
N ILE A 176 2.49 -12.59 -7.37
CA ILE A 176 1.92 -13.59 -8.27
C ILE A 176 2.98 -14.02 -9.31
N ALA A 177 2.95 -15.32 -9.67
CA ALA A 177 3.66 -15.93 -10.80
C ALA A 177 3.66 -15.03 -12.05
N PRO A 178 4.70 -15.08 -12.91
CA PRO A 178 4.86 -14.15 -14.02
C PRO A 178 3.55 -13.97 -14.79
N SER A 179 3.08 -12.72 -14.86
CA SER A 179 2.10 -12.33 -15.85
C SER A 179 2.60 -12.83 -17.21
N PRO A 180 1.75 -13.52 -18.01
CA PRO A 180 2.17 -14.00 -19.32
C PRO A 180 2.74 -12.84 -20.14
N PRO A 181 3.76 -13.06 -20.98
CA PRO A 181 4.39 -12.03 -21.80
C PRO A 181 3.34 -11.39 -22.72
N GLY A 182 2.74 -10.30 -22.24
CA GLY A 182 1.68 -9.56 -22.91
C GLY A 182 2.27 -8.29 -23.51
N HIS A 183 2.57 -8.36 -24.80
CA HIS A 183 2.99 -7.28 -25.71
C HIS A 183 4.45 -6.82 -25.65
N GLU A 184 5.36 -7.72 -26.05
CA GLU A 184 6.34 -7.33 -27.07
C GLU A 184 5.57 -7.06 -28.38
N GLY A 185 5.14 -5.81 -28.55
CA GLY A 185 4.40 -5.33 -29.69
C GLY A 185 5.05 -4.10 -30.29
N ARG A 186 6.04 -4.32 -31.17
CA ARG A 186 6.48 -3.41 -32.26
C ARG A 186 7.41 -2.25 -31.88
N ALA A 187 8.67 -2.58 -31.58
CA ALA A 187 9.80 -1.76 -32.04
C ALA A 187 10.03 -2.10 -33.53
N GLY A 188 9.63 -1.20 -34.41
CA GLY A 188 9.70 -1.42 -35.85
C GLY A 188 9.43 -0.16 -36.67
N LEU A 189 10.08 0.95 -36.32
CA LEU A 189 10.31 2.06 -37.24
C LEU A 189 11.73 2.61 -37.03
N SER A 190 12.65 2.04 -37.79
CA SER A 190 13.94 2.64 -38.12
C SER A 190 13.67 3.90 -38.95
N GLY A 191 13.57 5.06 -38.29
CA GLY A 191 13.62 6.36 -38.92
C GLY A 191 15.06 6.88 -38.87
N ALA A 192 15.79 6.75 -39.98
CA ALA A 192 17.10 7.37 -40.15
C ALA A 192 16.98 8.89 -40.02
N CYS A 193 17.64 9.47 -39.02
CA CYS A 193 17.81 10.90 -38.88
C CYS A 193 19.01 11.32 -39.75
N THR A 194 18.74 11.74 -41.00
CA THR A 194 19.73 12.42 -41.82
C THR A 194 19.85 13.88 -41.37
N THR A 195 20.99 14.23 -40.79
CA THR A 195 21.41 15.62 -40.58
C THR A 195 21.75 16.27 -41.92
N PRO A 196 21.31 17.50 -42.22
CA PRO A 196 21.91 18.28 -43.29
C PRO A 196 23.23 18.87 -42.80
N ARG A 197 24.32 18.66 -43.56
CA ARG A 197 25.55 19.45 -43.43
C ARG A 197 25.44 20.73 -44.27
N PRO A 198 26.15 21.80 -43.88
CA PRO A 198 26.09 23.12 -44.51
C PRO A 198 26.64 23.14 -45.93
#